data_AF-A0A8H8DH77-F1
#
_entry.id   AF-A0A8H8DH77-F1
#
_cell.length_a   1.000
_cell.length_b   1.000
_cell.length_c   1.000
_cell.angle_alpha   90.00
_cell.angle_beta   90.00
_cell.angle_gamma   90.00
#
_symmetry.space_group_name_H-M   'P 1'
#
loop_
_entity.id
_entity.type
_entity.pdbx_description
1 polymer ?
#
loop_
_entity_poly.entity_id
_entity_poly.type
_entity_poly.pdbx_seq_one_letter_code
_entity_poly.pdbx_strand_id
1 'polypeptide(L)'
;MGFISATEYHERRKDLVMISTGSSELDKLLRAGSSCVIVGRSSKAHIIPGGIETGAITEIFGEFRTGKSQICHTMAVTCQLPTQMGGGEGKCLYIDTEGTFRPERLLAIAERYNLNGDEVLDNVAYARAYNADHQTALLIQAAAMMSETRFALLIVDSAMALYRTDFAGRGELAARQMHLGRFLRSLMNIANEVRTGHNFAILSSRLIQGPCASSRLNGTLTFALCPPNGNCVHLSKSSASPLS
;
A
#
# COMPACT_ATOMS: atom_id res chain seq x y z
N MET A 1 12.11 23.44 -3.78
CA MET A 1 12.47 23.58 -2.36
C MET A 1 13.99 23.46 -2.21
N GLY A 2 14.61 24.25 -1.33
CA GLY A 2 16.06 24.22 -1.09
C GLY A 2 16.47 23.22 0.01
N PHE A 3 17.75 23.23 0.40
CA PHE A 3 18.23 22.46 1.55
C PHE A 3 17.58 22.95 2.85
N ILE A 4 17.12 22.02 3.68
CA ILE A 4 16.61 22.27 5.04
C ILE A 4 17.46 21.51 6.05
N SER A 5 17.42 21.92 7.32
CA SER A 5 18.14 21.21 8.38
C SER A 5 17.54 19.83 8.65
N ALA A 6 18.35 18.86 9.09
CA ALA A 6 17.85 17.55 9.49
C ALA A 6 16.86 17.65 10.67
N THR A 7 17.02 18.64 11.55
CA THR A 7 16.09 18.93 12.64
C THR A 7 14.72 19.35 12.12
N GLU A 8 14.68 20.29 11.18
CA GLU A 8 13.44 20.75 10.56
C GLU A 8 12.74 19.61 9.81
N TYR A 9 13.48 18.78 9.08
CA TYR A 9 12.92 17.59 8.43
C TYR A 9 12.39 16.57 9.45
N HIS A 10 13.08 16.38 10.57
CA HIS A 10 12.63 15.49 11.64
C HIS A 10 11.33 15.99 12.28
N GLU A 11 11.20 17.29 12.51
CA GLU A 11 9.96 17.90 13.03
C GLU A 11 8.80 17.70 12.06
N ARG A 12 8.98 17.98 10.76
CA ARG A 12 7.95 17.71 9.73
C ARG A 12 7.49 16.26 9.72
N ARG A 13 8.40 15.31 9.96
CA ARG A 13 8.08 13.89 10.04
C ARG A 13 7.26 13.50 11.28
N LYS A 14 7.24 14.31 12.35
CA LYS A 14 6.41 14.04 13.53
C LYS A 14 4.93 14.29 13.27
N ASP A 15 4.63 15.17 12.31
CA ASP A 15 3.26 15.57 11.96
C ASP A 15 2.65 14.68 10.86
N LEU A 16 3.37 13.64 10.43
CA LEU A 16 2.86 12.68 9.45
C LEU A 16 1.76 11.83 10.06
N VAL A 17 0.64 11.74 9.35
CA VAL A 17 -0.44 10.79 9.65
C VAL A 17 0.08 9.37 9.35
N MET A 18 -0.55 8.33 9.88
CA MET A 18 -0.24 6.94 9.54
C MET A 18 -1.57 6.20 9.39
N ILE A 19 -1.76 5.49 8.28
CA ILE A 19 -2.99 4.70 8.07
C ILE A 19 -2.77 3.26 8.52
N SER A 20 -3.61 2.78 9.43
CA SER A 20 -3.57 1.40 9.90
C SER A 20 -3.91 0.42 8.78
N THR A 21 -3.15 -0.68 8.74
CA THR A 21 -3.39 -1.81 7.85
C THR A 21 -4.53 -2.71 8.34
N GLY A 22 -5.12 -2.41 9.51
CA GLY A 22 -6.08 -3.27 10.20
C GLY A 22 -5.45 -4.44 10.97
N SER A 23 -4.11 -4.57 10.98
CA SER A 23 -3.37 -5.55 11.78
C SER A 23 -2.36 -4.87 12.68
N SER A 24 -2.52 -5.06 13.98
CA SER A 24 -1.63 -4.47 14.99
C SER A 24 -0.18 -4.95 14.85
N GLU A 25 0.02 -6.19 14.40
CA GLU A 25 1.32 -6.81 14.15
C GLU A 25 2.00 -6.19 12.93
N LEU A 26 1.27 -6.05 11.81
CA LEU A 26 1.80 -5.44 10.60
C LEU A 26 2.13 -3.96 10.83
N ASP A 27 1.24 -3.24 11.51
CA ASP A 27 1.43 -1.84 11.89
C ASP A 27 2.69 -1.65 12.77
N LYS A 28 2.94 -2.58 13.71
CA LYS A 28 4.18 -2.57 14.52
C LYS A 28 5.43 -2.80 13.68
N LEU A 29 5.38 -3.71 12.70
CA LEU A 29 6.51 -3.97 11.80
C LEU A 29 6.83 -2.76 10.93
N LEU A 30 5.81 -2.08 10.41
CA LEU A 30 5.95 -0.85 9.63
C LEU A 30 6.53 0.30 10.50
N ARG A 31 6.18 0.36 11.79
CA ARG A 31 6.75 1.33 12.75
C ARG A 31 8.24 1.08 13.07
N ALA A 32 8.71 -0.17 13.02
CA ALA A 32 10.06 -0.54 13.42
C ALA A 32 11.15 -0.24 12.35
N GLY A 33 10.79 0.44 11.25
CA GLY A 33 11.74 0.77 10.18
C GLY A 33 11.94 -0.36 9.16
N SER A 34 11.01 -1.31 9.07
CA SER A 34 10.97 -2.30 8.00
C SER A 34 10.02 -1.84 6.89
N SER A 35 10.45 -0.86 6.11
CA SER A 35 9.87 -0.63 4.80
C SER A 35 11.01 -0.62 3.81
N CYS A 36 10.91 -1.51 2.83
CA CYS A 36 11.75 -1.48 1.65
C CYS A 36 11.68 -0.05 1.10
N VAL A 37 12.85 0.62 1.11
CA VAL A 37 13.15 2.04 0.77
C VAL A 37 12.97 3.09 1.90
N ILE A 38 14.02 3.17 2.75
CA ILE A 38 14.67 4.23 3.60
C ILE A 38 14.10 5.69 3.43
N VAL A 39 13.88 6.56 4.44
CA VAL A 39 14.74 7.04 5.56
C VAL A 39 13.94 7.69 6.71
N GLY A 40 14.30 7.37 7.98
CA GLY A 40 14.32 8.36 9.07
C GLY A 40 13.69 7.93 10.41
N ARG A 41 14.50 7.42 11.34
CA ARG A 41 14.17 7.36 12.78
C ARG A 41 13.94 8.78 13.33
N SER A 42 12.93 8.97 14.18
CA SER A 42 13.20 9.34 15.57
C SER A 42 11.93 9.32 16.44
N SER A 43 12.10 8.52 17.50
CA SER A 43 11.42 8.32 18.77
C SER A 43 10.50 9.43 19.32
N LYS A 44 9.43 8.94 19.98
CA LYS A 44 8.48 9.58 20.91
C LYS A 44 7.47 10.56 20.30
N ALA A 45 6.22 10.11 20.17
CA ALA A 45 5.06 10.70 20.85
C ALA A 45 3.78 9.92 20.53
N HIS A 46 3.01 9.66 21.59
CA HIS A 46 1.59 9.32 21.63
C HIS A 46 1.10 8.04 20.90
N ILE A 47 -0.04 7.55 21.38
CA ILE A 47 -0.60 6.22 21.15
C ILE A 47 -1.25 6.20 19.76
N ILE A 48 -0.46 6.25 18.70
CA ILE A 48 -0.91 5.91 17.36
C ILE A 48 -0.36 4.51 17.07
N PRO A 49 -1.22 3.49 16.81
CA PRO A 49 -0.76 2.22 16.26
C PRO A 49 0.03 2.53 14.99
N GLY A 50 1.07 1.76 14.65
CA GLY A 50 1.81 2.03 13.41
C GLY A 50 0.94 1.91 12.15
N GLY A 51 1.53 1.97 10.97
CA GLY A 51 0.77 1.89 9.74
C GLY A 51 1.58 2.26 8.51
N ILE A 52 0.90 2.52 7.40
CA ILE A 52 1.51 3.01 6.17
C ILE A 52 1.72 4.52 6.29
N GLU A 53 2.95 4.94 5.97
CA GLU A 53 3.38 6.32 6.08
C GLU A 53 2.77 7.19 5.00
N THR A 54 2.52 8.41 5.45
CA THR A 54 1.92 9.45 4.66
C THR A 54 2.93 10.27 3.86
N GLY A 55 2.63 10.62 2.60
CA GLY A 55 3.58 11.30 1.72
C GLY A 55 4.66 10.40 1.11
N ALA A 56 4.47 9.07 1.19
CA ALA A 56 5.38 8.09 0.64
C ALA A 56 4.66 7.07 -0.25
N ILE A 57 5.42 6.38 -1.09
CA ILE A 57 4.94 5.18 -1.78
C ILE A 57 5.31 3.96 -0.95
N THR A 58 4.33 3.13 -0.63
CA THR A 58 4.59 1.83 0.02
C THR A 58 4.31 0.71 -0.95
N GLU A 59 5.32 -0.12 -1.21
CA GLU A 59 5.20 -1.31 -2.04
C GLU A 59 5.00 -2.57 -1.18
N ILE A 60 3.94 -3.32 -1.46
CA ILE A 60 3.67 -4.63 -0.85
C ILE A 60 4.01 -5.71 -1.89
N PHE A 61 5.09 -6.45 -1.64
CA PHE A 61 5.53 -7.54 -2.51
C PHE A 61 5.25 -8.93 -1.90
N GLY A 62 5.05 -9.93 -2.76
CA GLY A 62 4.92 -11.32 -2.35
C GLY A 62 4.32 -12.21 -3.43
N GLU A 63 4.31 -13.53 -3.19
CA GLU A 63 3.73 -14.52 -4.11
C GLU A 63 2.21 -14.34 -4.31
N PHE A 64 1.65 -15.03 -5.30
CA PHE A 64 0.19 -15.05 -5.43
C PHE A 64 -0.48 -15.58 -4.17
N ARG A 65 -1.67 -15.05 -3.84
CA ARG A 65 -2.48 -15.49 -2.68
C ARG A 65 -1.84 -15.26 -1.31
N THR A 66 -0.83 -14.39 -1.20
CA THR A 66 -0.24 -14.01 0.10
C THR A 66 -0.99 -12.88 0.83
N GLY A 67 -2.18 -12.50 0.37
CA GLY A 67 -3.02 -11.49 1.04
C GLY A 67 -2.80 -10.04 0.63
N LYS A 68 -1.99 -9.74 -0.38
CA LYS A 68 -1.76 -8.35 -0.86
C LYS A 68 -3.05 -7.59 -1.18
N SER A 69 -3.90 -8.17 -2.04
CA SER A 69 -5.19 -7.54 -2.38
C SER A 69 -6.10 -7.44 -1.16
N GLN A 70 -6.06 -8.38 -0.21
CA GLN A 70 -6.83 -8.27 1.04
C GLN A 70 -6.39 -7.07 1.88
N ILE A 71 -5.08 -6.82 1.99
CA ILE A 71 -4.56 -5.62 2.66
C ILE A 71 -5.06 -4.36 1.92
N CYS A 72 -5.03 -4.37 0.58
CA CYS A 72 -5.58 -3.26 -0.22
C CYS A 72 -7.07 -3.02 0.05
N HIS A 73 -7.89 -4.07 0.11
CA HIS A 73 -9.32 -3.96 0.47
C HIS A 73 -9.53 -3.40 1.87
N THR A 74 -8.76 -3.86 2.86
CA THR A 74 -8.83 -3.33 4.23
C THR A 74 -8.49 -1.86 4.25
N MET A 75 -7.42 -1.47 3.57
CA MET A 75 -6.96 -0.08 3.56
C MET A 75 -7.89 0.87 2.81
N ALA A 76 -8.59 0.39 1.78
CA ALA A 76 -9.64 1.16 1.10
C ALA A 76 -10.80 1.54 2.04
N VAL A 77 -10.99 0.79 3.14
CA VAL A 77 -11.98 1.10 4.19
C VAL A 77 -11.33 1.86 5.34
N THR A 78 -10.19 1.42 5.86
CA THR A 78 -9.57 2.06 7.04
C THR A 78 -9.10 3.48 6.76
N CYS A 79 -8.75 3.83 5.51
CA CYS A 79 -8.40 5.20 5.16
C CYS A 79 -9.54 6.21 5.38
N GLN A 80 -10.79 5.74 5.38
CA GLN A 80 -11.98 6.56 5.57
C GLN A 80 -12.23 6.88 7.05
N LEU A 81 -11.63 6.12 7.97
CA LEU A 81 -11.80 6.30 9.41
C LEU A 81 -11.20 7.64 9.89
N PRO A 82 -11.65 8.14 11.05
CA PRO A 82 -11.01 9.25 11.74
C PRO A 82 -9.53 8.99 12.01
N THR A 83 -8.73 10.04 12.00
CA THR A 83 -7.29 9.97 12.29
C THR A 83 -7.00 9.39 13.69
N GLN A 84 -7.90 9.63 14.65
CA GLN A 84 -7.79 9.06 16.01
C GLN A 84 -7.99 7.54 16.05
N MET A 85 -8.61 6.96 15.02
CA MET A 85 -8.79 5.51 14.85
C MET A 85 -7.77 4.90 13.87
N GLY A 86 -6.74 5.65 13.49
CA GLY A 86 -5.72 5.20 12.53
C GLY A 86 -6.17 5.26 11.07
N GLY A 87 -7.17 6.09 10.74
CA GLY A 87 -7.55 6.40 9.36
C GLY A 87 -6.93 7.69 8.83
N GLY A 88 -7.33 8.09 7.63
CA GLY A 88 -6.87 9.31 6.95
C GLY A 88 -7.96 10.35 6.71
N GLU A 89 -9.20 10.10 7.19
CA GLU A 89 -10.38 10.95 6.99
C GLU A 89 -10.59 11.33 5.51
N GLY A 90 -10.50 10.34 4.62
CA GLY A 90 -10.68 10.60 3.19
C GLY A 90 -11.01 9.37 2.37
N LYS A 91 -11.41 9.64 1.13
CA LYS A 91 -11.82 8.65 0.14
C LYS A 91 -10.64 7.81 -0.35
N CYS A 92 -10.93 6.69 -1.01
CA CYS A 92 -9.93 5.84 -1.67
C CYS A 92 -10.07 5.90 -3.19
N LEU A 93 -8.96 6.01 -3.91
CA LEU A 93 -8.84 5.70 -5.33
C LEU A 93 -8.28 4.29 -5.48
N TYR A 94 -8.88 3.46 -6.32
CA TYR A 94 -8.47 2.08 -6.52
C TYR A 94 -8.30 1.79 -8.02
N ILE A 95 -7.05 1.66 -8.46
CA ILE A 95 -6.69 1.24 -9.81
C ILE A 95 -6.40 -0.26 -9.79
N ASP A 96 -7.26 -1.05 -10.44
CA ASP A 96 -7.15 -2.50 -10.53
C ASP A 96 -6.67 -2.92 -11.92
N THR A 97 -5.63 -3.74 -11.97
CA THR A 97 -5.03 -4.24 -13.22
C THR A 97 -5.33 -5.71 -13.47
N GLU A 98 -5.62 -6.49 -12.42
CA GLU A 98 -5.84 -7.94 -12.50
C GLU A 98 -7.32 -8.32 -12.38
N GLY A 99 -8.21 -7.37 -12.07
CA GLY A 99 -9.63 -7.64 -11.83
C GLY A 99 -9.85 -8.32 -10.47
N THR A 100 -9.05 -8.00 -9.46
CA THR A 100 -9.10 -8.58 -8.10
C THR A 100 -10.06 -7.85 -7.17
N PHE A 101 -10.52 -6.65 -7.55
CA PHE A 101 -11.39 -5.84 -6.72
C PHE A 101 -12.78 -6.47 -6.57
N ARG A 102 -13.29 -6.51 -5.33
CA ARG A 102 -14.55 -7.15 -4.96
C ARG A 102 -15.27 -6.26 -3.93
N PRO A 103 -16.31 -5.49 -4.31
CA PRO A 103 -17.03 -4.60 -3.40
C PRO A 103 -17.57 -5.30 -2.15
N GLU A 104 -17.99 -6.56 -2.27
CA GLU A 104 -18.47 -7.37 -1.14
C GLU A 104 -17.40 -7.56 -0.05
N ARG A 105 -16.12 -7.47 -0.39
CA ARG A 105 -15.03 -7.49 0.59
C ARG A 105 -14.98 -6.20 1.41
N LEU A 106 -15.29 -5.05 0.82
CA LEU A 106 -15.34 -3.77 1.53
C LEU A 106 -16.49 -3.78 2.53
N LEU A 107 -17.67 -4.28 2.15
CA LEU A 107 -18.83 -4.40 3.05
C LEU A 107 -18.49 -5.22 4.30
N ALA A 108 -17.88 -6.39 4.13
CA ALA A 108 -17.47 -7.25 5.24
C ALA A 108 -16.40 -6.62 6.14
N ILE A 109 -15.64 -5.63 5.65
CA ILE A 109 -14.64 -4.89 6.43
C ILE A 109 -15.31 -3.69 7.11
N ALA A 110 -16.21 -2.99 6.43
CA ALA A 110 -17.00 -1.89 6.97
C ALA A 110 -17.80 -2.32 8.21
N GLU A 111 -18.42 -3.51 8.16
CA GLU A 111 -19.12 -4.11 9.31
C GLU A 111 -18.22 -4.25 10.55
N ARG A 112 -16.95 -4.60 10.39
CA ARG A 112 -16.00 -4.75 11.52
C ARG A 112 -15.71 -3.43 12.22
N TYR A 113 -15.86 -2.33 11.50
CA TYR A 113 -15.67 -0.97 12.02
C TYR A 113 -16.99 -0.26 12.33
N ASN A 114 -18.14 -0.96 12.25
CA ASN A 114 -19.48 -0.39 12.40
C ASN A 114 -19.74 0.81 11.46
N LEU A 115 -19.22 0.75 10.23
CA LEU A 115 -19.45 1.76 9.20
C LEU A 115 -20.68 1.41 8.35
N ASN A 116 -21.32 2.42 7.78
CA ASN A 116 -22.35 2.21 6.75
C ASN A 116 -21.69 1.69 5.47
N GLY A 117 -22.09 0.51 5.01
CA GLY A 117 -21.53 -0.13 3.83
C GLY A 117 -21.71 0.68 2.54
N ASP A 118 -22.86 1.31 2.35
CA ASP A 118 -23.15 2.08 1.14
C ASP A 118 -22.28 3.34 1.07
N GLU A 119 -22.13 4.04 2.18
CA GLU A 119 -21.22 5.21 2.28
C GLU A 119 -19.76 4.80 2.04
N VAL A 120 -19.34 3.64 2.57
CA VAL A 120 -17.99 3.11 2.34
C VAL A 120 -17.76 2.84 0.86
N LEU A 121 -18.74 2.29 0.15
CA LEU A 121 -18.64 2.04 -1.29
C LEU A 121 -18.60 3.34 -2.10
N ASP A 122 -19.44 4.33 -1.77
CA ASP A 122 -19.46 5.65 -2.43
C ASP A 122 -18.16 6.46 -2.24
N ASN A 123 -17.41 6.13 -1.18
CA ASN A 123 -16.11 6.71 -0.89
C ASN A 123 -14.93 6.00 -1.57
N VAL A 124 -15.17 4.96 -2.38
CA VAL A 124 -14.14 4.25 -3.15
C VAL A 124 -14.34 4.43 -4.64
N ALA A 125 -13.51 5.29 -5.24
CA ALA A 125 -13.46 5.47 -6.68
C ALA A 125 -12.64 4.36 -7.34
N TYR A 126 -13.31 3.47 -8.08
CA TYR A 126 -12.70 2.31 -8.72
C TYR A 126 -12.49 2.53 -10.23
N ALA A 127 -11.32 2.13 -10.74
CA ALA A 127 -11.06 2.06 -12.17
C ALA A 127 -10.25 0.80 -12.53
N ARG A 128 -10.58 0.18 -13.68
CA ARG A 128 -9.85 -0.96 -14.21
C ARG A 128 -8.91 -0.53 -15.34
N ALA A 129 -7.62 -0.78 -15.16
CA ALA A 129 -6.62 -0.57 -16.22
C ALA A 129 -6.53 -1.81 -17.11
N TYR A 130 -6.40 -1.61 -18.42
CA TYR A 130 -6.36 -2.69 -19.41
C TYR A 130 -5.00 -2.83 -20.11
N ASN A 131 -4.15 -1.81 -20.04
CA ASN A 131 -2.78 -1.78 -20.56
C ASN A 131 -1.98 -0.68 -19.82
N ALA A 132 -0.65 -0.63 -20.01
CA ALA A 132 0.26 0.29 -19.32
C ALA A 132 -0.02 1.77 -19.63
N ASP A 133 -0.45 2.10 -20.85
CA ASP A 133 -0.82 3.46 -21.24
C ASP A 133 -2.10 3.90 -20.52
N HIS A 134 -3.12 3.05 -20.51
CA HIS A 134 -4.37 3.29 -19.79
C HIS A 134 -4.13 3.44 -18.28
N GLN A 135 -3.24 2.61 -17.70
CA GLN A 135 -2.84 2.75 -16.31
C GLN A 135 -2.23 4.13 -16.00
N THR A 136 -1.44 4.68 -16.94
CA THR A 136 -0.87 6.03 -16.80
C THR A 136 -1.91 7.12 -16.98
N ALA A 137 -2.86 6.95 -17.91
CA ALA A 137 -3.98 7.87 -18.10
C ALA A 137 -4.89 7.94 -16.85
N LEU A 138 -5.18 6.80 -16.22
CA LEU A 138 -5.93 6.73 -14.96
C LEU A 138 -5.22 7.47 -13.83
N LEU A 139 -3.89 7.49 -13.81
CA LEU A 139 -3.13 8.23 -12.81
C LEU A 139 -3.26 9.75 -12.97
N ILE A 140 -3.36 10.24 -14.21
CA ILE A 140 -3.62 11.65 -14.51
C ILE A 140 -5.04 12.02 -14.05
N GLN A 141 -6.02 11.17 -14.34
CA GLN A 141 -7.39 11.35 -13.86
C GLN A 141 -7.48 11.31 -12.33
N ALA A 142 -6.73 10.41 -11.69
CA ALA A 142 -6.62 10.36 -10.23
C ALA A 142 -6.11 11.68 -9.65
N ALA A 143 -5.06 12.25 -10.22
CA ALA A 143 -4.55 13.57 -9.80
C ALA A 143 -5.61 14.68 -9.94
N ALA A 144 -6.40 14.67 -11.03
CA ALA A 144 -7.50 15.62 -11.20
C ALA A 144 -8.58 15.45 -10.12
N MET A 145 -9.02 14.22 -9.86
CA MET A 145 -10.01 13.93 -8.81
C MET A 145 -9.53 14.33 -7.41
N MET A 146 -8.22 14.15 -7.13
CA MET A 146 -7.58 14.59 -5.90
C MET A 146 -7.54 16.11 -5.73
N SER A 147 -7.67 16.89 -6.81
CA SER A 147 -7.75 18.36 -6.72
C SER A 147 -9.13 18.87 -6.32
N GLU A 148 -10.18 18.07 -6.52
CA GLU A 148 -11.58 18.44 -6.28
C GLU A 148 -12.11 17.90 -4.96
N THR A 149 -11.68 16.70 -4.58
CA THR A 149 -12.19 15.99 -3.40
C THR A 149 -11.07 15.37 -2.58
N ARG A 150 -11.32 15.23 -1.27
CA ARG A 150 -10.33 14.69 -0.34
C ARG A 150 -10.20 13.17 -0.48
N PHE A 151 -9.10 12.74 -1.07
CA PHE A 151 -8.65 11.36 -1.02
C PHE A 151 -7.54 11.20 0.03
N ALA A 152 -7.66 10.15 0.82
CA ALA A 152 -6.66 9.74 1.78
C ALA A 152 -5.85 8.54 1.28
N LEU A 153 -6.19 7.93 0.14
CA LEU A 153 -5.46 6.77 -0.33
C LEU A 153 -5.64 6.55 -1.84
N LEU A 154 -4.55 6.23 -2.54
CA LEU A 154 -4.53 5.69 -3.90
C LEU A 154 -3.92 4.29 -3.86
N ILE A 155 -4.66 3.29 -4.32
CA ILE A 155 -4.17 1.91 -4.47
C ILE A 155 -3.97 1.61 -5.94
N VAL A 156 -2.85 0.96 -6.26
CA VAL A 156 -2.61 0.33 -7.57
C VAL A 156 -2.38 -1.17 -7.35
N ASP A 157 -3.38 -2.00 -7.66
CA ASP A 157 -3.33 -3.46 -7.52
C ASP A 157 -3.44 -4.15 -8.89
N SER A 158 -2.36 -4.58 -9.53
CA SER A 158 -0.94 -4.43 -9.18
C SER A 158 -0.19 -3.62 -10.23
N ALA A 159 0.85 -2.91 -9.82
CA ALA A 159 1.55 -1.96 -10.70
C ALA A 159 2.32 -2.61 -11.84
N MET A 160 2.77 -3.86 -11.67
CA MET A 160 3.63 -4.54 -12.63
C MET A 160 2.88 -5.50 -13.56
N ALA A 161 1.60 -5.79 -13.32
CA ALA A 161 0.88 -6.82 -14.05
C ALA A 161 0.85 -6.54 -15.57
N LEU A 162 0.40 -5.34 -15.95
CA LEU A 162 0.25 -4.94 -17.36
C LEU A 162 1.62 -4.78 -18.05
N TYR A 163 2.65 -4.31 -17.34
CA TYR A 163 3.99 -4.20 -17.90
C TYR A 163 4.60 -5.54 -18.29
N ARG A 164 4.16 -6.65 -17.68
CA ARG A 164 4.64 -7.99 -18.04
C ARG A 164 4.07 -8.47 -19.36
N THR A 165 2.83 -8.12 -19.65
CA THR A 165 2.13 -8.51 -20.86
C THR A 165 2.47 -7.60 -22.03
N ASP A 166 2.52 -6.29 -21.78
CA ASP A 166 2.58 -5.29 -22.85
C ASP A 166 3.99 -5.15 -23.44
N PHE A 167 5.03 -5.49 -22.66
CA PHE A 167 6.42 -5.37 -23.06
C PHE A 167 7.11 -6.74 -23.04
N ALA A 168 6.79 -7.64 -23.97
CA ALA A 168 7.30 -9.01 -23.94
C ALA A 168 8.75 -9.13 -24.48
N GLY A 169 9.57 -9.96 -23.84
CA GLY A 169 10.93 -10.30 -24.31
C GLY A 169 12.04 -9.32 -23.90
N ARG A 170 13.30 -9.66 -24.20
CA ARG A 170 14.48 -8.87 -23.80
C ARG A 170 14.64 -7.57 -24.60
N GLY A 171 14.14 -7.52 -25.84
CA GLY A 171 14.23 -6.33 -26.71
C GLY A 171 13.43 -5.13 -26.17
N GLU A 172 12.31 -5.40 -25.50
CA GLU A 172 11.42 -4.38 -24.92
C GLU A 172 11.82 -3.95 -23.50
N LEU A 173 12.92 -4.49 -22.95
CA LEU A 173 13.29 -4.22 -21.55
C LEU A 173 13.56 -2.74 -21.31
N ALA A 174 14.26 -2.07 -22.22
CA ALA A 174 14.55 -0.64 -22.09
C ALA A 174 13.26 0.21 -22.15
N ALA A 175 12.36 -0.08 -23.10
CA ALA A 175 11.08 0.61 -23.23
C ALA A 175 10.22 0.42 -21.97
N ARG A 176 10.15 -0.82 -21.46
CA ARG A 176 9.47 -1.15 -20.20
C ARG A 176 10.01 -0.35 -19.02
N GLN A 177 11.33 -0.34 -18.82
CA GLN A 177 11.95 0.38 -17.70
C GLN A 177 11.74 1.89 -17.80
N MET A 178 11.83 2.45 -19.01
CA MET A 178 11.57 3.87 -19.24
C MET A 178 10.10 4.23 -18.96
N HIS A 179 9.16 3.42 -19.44
CA HIS A 179 7.73 3.65 -19.24
C HIS A 179 7.35 3.51 -17.76
N LEU A 180 7.77 2.41 -17.13
CA LEU A 180 7.52 2.18 -15.70
C LEU A 180 8.15 3.27 -14.84
N GLY A 181 9.37 3.68 -15.15
CA GLY A 181 10.04 4.77 -14.44
C GLY A 181 9.31 6.10 -14.56
N ARG A 182 8.61 6.37 -15.68
CA ARG A 182 7.71 7.53 -15.80
C ARG A 182 6.49 7.38 -14.90
N PHE A 183 5.84 6.21 -14.92
CA PHE A 183 4.68 5.93 -14.09
C PHE A 183 4.98 6.06 -12.58
N LEU A 184 6.08 5.47 -12.10
CA LEU A 184 6.50 5.56 -10.70
C LEU A 184 6.86 7.00 -10.29
N ARG A 185 7.50 7.79 -11.18
CA ARG A 185 7.76 9.21 -10.91
C ARG A 185 6.47 10.01 -10.80
N SER A 186 5.49 9.77 -11.67
CA SER A 186 4.18 10.41 -11.57
C SER A 186 3.47 10.05 -10.25
N LEU A 187 3.54 8.78 -9.83
CA LEU A 187 3.04 8.35 -8.52
C LEU A 187 3.75 9.07 -7.37
N MET A 188 5.07 9.20 -7.44
CA MET A 188 5.86 9.91 -6.40
C MET A 188 5.49 11.38 -6.36
N ASN A 189 5.27 12.02 -7.51
CA ASN A 189 4.86 13.42 -7.56
C ASN A 189 3.49 13.62 -6.91
N ILE A 190 2.52 12.75 -7.21
CA ILE A 190 1.20 12.77 -6.58
C ILE A 190 1.31 12.52 -5.07
N ALA A 191 2.15 11.58 -4.64
CA ALA A 191 2.36 11.29 -3.22
C ALA A 191 3.07 12.44 -2.48
N ASN A 192 3.95 13.19 -3.16
CA ASN A 192 4.72 14.30 -2.59
C ASN A 192 3.98 15.64 -2.65
N GLU A 193 2.80 15.72 -3.27
CA GLU A 193 2.01 16.95 -3.34
C GLU A 193 1.29 17.22 -2.01
N VAL A 194 2.11 17.34 -0.95
CA VAL A 194 1.78 17.50 0.47
C VAL A 194 0.93 18.75 0.76
N ARG A 195 0.71 19.62 -0.23
CA ARG A 195 0.12 20.95 -0.06
C ARG A 195 -1.40 20.95 0.15
N THR A 196 -2.10 19.85 -0.10
CA THR A 196 -3.58 19.79 -0.02
C THR A 196 -4.14 18.85 1.05
N GLY A 197 -3.31 18.21 1.87
CA GLY A 197 -3.80 17.23 2.86
C GLY A 197 -4.38 15.95 2.22
N HIS A 198 -4.01 15.69 0.97
CA HIS A 198 -4.34 14.49 0.20
C HIS A 198 -3.03 13.80 -0.07
N ASN A 199 -2.82 12.60 0.44
CA ASN A 199 -1.57 11.91 0.20
C ASN A 199 -1.87 10.39 0.26
N PHE A 200 -0.95 9.61 -0.31
CA PHE A 200 -0.70 8.15 -0.17
C PHE A 200 -0.97 7.35 -1.44
N ALA A 201 0.08 6.67 -1.90
CA ALA A 201 -0.01 5.67 -2.96
C ALA A 201 0.50 4.32 -2.41
N ILE A 202 -0.37 3.32 -2.35
CA ILE A 202 -0.01 1.93 -2.11
C ILE A 202 0.15 1.23 -3.44
N LEU A 203 1.33 0.65 -3.65
CA LEU A 203 1.66 -0.19 -4.78
C LEU A 203 1.59 -1.65 -4.33
N SER A 204 0.59 -2.41 -4.77
CA SER A 204 0.67 -3.87 -4.66
C SER A 204 1.49 -4.38 -5.84
N SER A 205 2.50 -5.21 -5.59
CA SER A 205 3.26 -5.89 -6.64
C SER A 205 3.29 -7.40 -6.40
N ARG A 206 2.88 -8.17 -7.41
CA ARG A 206 3.03 -9.63 -7.41
C ARG A 206 4.39 -9.96 -8.00
N LEU A 207 5.33 -10.57 -7.28
CA LEU A 207 6.54 -11.14 -7.91
C LEU A 207 6.20 -12.46 -8.64
N ILE A 208 6.89 -12.73 -9.75
CA ILE A 208 6.75 -13.95 -10.56
C ILE A 208 7.40 -15.14 -9.83
N GLN A 209 6.74 -16.30 -9.88
CA GLN A 209 7.33 -17.60 -9.56
C GLN A 209 8.52 -17.88 -10.51
N GLY A 210 9.74 -17.81 -9.98
CA GLY A 210 10.95 -18.42 -10.53
C GLY A 210 11.53 -19.41 -9.51
N PRO A 211 12.41 -20.35 -9.89
CA PRO A 211 12.80 -21.50 -9.07
C PRO A 211 13.74 -21.06 -7.93
N CYS A 212 13.20 -20.40 -6.91
CA CYS A 212 13.82 -20.30 -5.62
C CYS A 212 12.86 -20.96 -4.64
N ALA A 213 13.30 -22.08 -4.10
CA ALA A 213 12.49 -23.15 -3.56
C ALA A 213 11.50 -22.69 -2.49
N SER A 214 10.23 -22.99 -2.73
CA SER A 214 9.29 -23.31 -1.67
C SER A 214 9.84 -24.49 -0.86
N SER A 215 10.38 -24.26 0.33
CA SER A 215 10.40 -25.30 1.35
C SER A 215 9.08 -25.24 2.10
N ARG A 216 8.17 -26.15 1.76
CA ARG A 216 7.02 -26.46 2.62
C ARG A 216 7.57 -27.12 3.88
N LEU A 217 7.50 -26.44 5.02
CA LEU A 217 7.57 -27.07 6.33
C LEU A 217 6.21 -26.87 7.02
N ASN A 218 5.46 -27.97 7.12
CA ASN A 218 4.32 -28.19 8.03
C ASN A 218 3.19 -27.15 8.06
N GLY A 219 2.53 -26.90 6.92
CA GLY A 219 1.13 -26.45 6.89
C GLY A 219 0.80 -25.10 7.53
N THR A 220 1.80 -24.24 7.80
CA THR A 220 1.61 -22.93 8.43
C THR A 220 1.97 -21.83 7.41
N LEU A 221 1.08 -20.84 7.25
CA LEU A 221 1.29 -19.66 6.39
C LEU A 221 2.44 -18.82 6.94
N THR A 222 3.60 -18.87 6.28
CA THR A 222 4.79 -18.10 6.64
C THR A 222 4.81 -16.75 5.92
N PHE A 223 4.77 -15.65 6.66
CA PHE A 223 5.15 -14.33 6.14
C PHE A 223 6.68 -14.27 6.07
N ALA A 224 7.26 -14.45 4.88
CA ALA A 224 8.69 -14.28 4.68
C ALA A 224 9.00 -12.83 4.29
N LEU A 225 9.32 -12.00 5.29
CA LEU A 225 10.13 -10.81 5.06
C LEU A 225 11.58 -11.30 4.96
N CYS A 226 12.11 -11.41 3.75
CA CYS A 226 13.51 -11.80 3.53
C CYS A 226 14.36 -10.53 3.36
N PRO A 227 15.08 -10.06 4.40
CA PRO A 227 16.06 -9.01 4.21
C PRO A 227 17.26 -9.54 3.39
N PRO A 228 18.05 -8.65 2.75
CA PRO A 228 19.13 -9.00 1.83
C PRO A 228 20.27 -9.85 2.44
N ASN A 229 20.25 -10.09 3.76
CA ASN A 229 21.27 -10.85 4.48
C ASN A 229 20.82 -12.28 4.85
N GLY A 230 19.73 -12.80 4.28
CA GLY A 230 19.38 -14.23 4.34
C GLY A 230 18.82 -14.75 5.67
N ASN A 231 18.69 -13.91 6.71
CA ASN A 231 18.05 -14.31 7.96
C ASN A 231 16.54 -14.01 7.90
N CYS A 232 15.74 -15.06 7.70
CA CYS A 232 14.28 -14.99 7.79
C CYS A 232 13.85 -14.80 9.25
N VAL A 233 13.02 -13.80 9.53
CA VAL A 233 12.34 -13.67 10.82
C VAL A 233 11.08 -14.52 10.79
N HIS A 234 11.04 -15.57 11.60
CA HIS A 234 9.88 -16.46 11.73
C HIS A 234 8.84 -15.86 12.69
N LEU A 235 7.64 -15.53 12.19
CA LEU A 235 6.47 -15.28 13.03
C LEU A 235 5.64 -16.56 13.09
N SER A 236 5.82 -17.36 14.15
CA SER A 236 4.91 -18.48 14.44
C SER A 236 3.72 -17.98 15.26
N LYS A 237 2.50 -18.33 14.83
CA LYS A 237 1.34 -18.31 15.73
C LYS A 237 1.47 -19.53 16.65
N SER A 238 1.61 -19.34 17.97
CA SER A 238 1.31 -20.43 18.89
C SER A 238 -0.20 -20.63 18.92
N SER A 239 -0.64 -21.83 18.58
CA SER A 239 -2.00 -22.28 18.88
C SER A 239 -2.12 -22.40 20.39
N ALA A 240 -2.80 -21.47 21.04
CA ALA A 240 -3.31 -21.71 22.38
C ALA A 240 -4.40 -22.78 22.28
N SER A 241 -4.11 -23.97 22.78
CA SER A 241 -5.11 -24.99 23.09
C SER A 241 -6.01 -24.50 24.23
N PRO A 242 -7.33 -24.73 24.20
CA PRO A 242 -8.18 -24.46 25.36
C PRO A 242 -7.80 -25.42 26.49
N LEU A 243 -7.48 -24.86 27.64
CA LEU A 243 -7.34 -25.60 28.89
C LEU A 243 -8.71 -26.17 29.29
N SER A 244 -8.79 -27.49 29.39
CA SER A 244 -9.59 -28.21 30.38
C SER A 244 -8.65 -28.95 31.30
#